data_AF-A0A4X2KK55-F1
#
_entry.id   AF-A0A4X2KK55-F1
#
_cell.length_a   1.000
_cell.length_b   1.000
_cell.length_c   1.000
_cell.angle_alpha   90.00
_cell.angle_beta   90.00
_cell.angle_gamma   90.00
#
_symmetry.space_group_name_H-M   'P 1'
#
loop_
_entity.id
_entity.type
_entity.pdbx_description
1 polymer ?
#
loop_
_entity_poly.entity_id
_entity_poly.type
_entity_poly.pdbx_seq_one_letter_code
_entity_poly.pdbx_strand_id
1 'polypeptide(L)' 'MDEDGLPLMGSGIVLTKVPAIQQNRAIAFLNQFVVHTVQFLGLFSTVCEENTWSSYITKVKSDGQHWL' A
#
# COMPACT_ATOMS: atom_id res chain seq x y z
N MET A 1 1.95 -40.45 40.62
CA MET A 1 1.07 -39.50 39.93
C MET A 1 1.44 -38.15 40.50
N ASP A 2 2.22 -37.40 39.72
CA ASP A 2 2.45 -35.97 39.89
C ASP A 2 2.15 -35.35 38.52
N GLU A 3 1.31 -34.34 38.57
CA GLU A 3 0.37 -33.87 37.56
C GLU A 3 0.89 -32.59 36.90
N ASP A 4 2.07 -32.63 36.30
CA ASP A 4 2.58 -31.49 35.52
C ASP A 4 2.38 -31.75 34.04
N GLY A 5 1.10 -31.70 33.65
CA GLY A 5 0.59 -31.75 32.28
C GLY A 5 0.90 -30.48 31.48
N LEU A 6 2.16 -30.04 31.47
CA LEU A 6 2.61 -29.05 30.51
C LEU A 6 3.12 -29.79 29.28
N PRO A 7 2.57 -29.58 28.08
CA PRO A 7 3.22 -30.05 26.88
C PRO A 7 4.57 -29.34 26.84
N LEU A 8 5.64 -30.08 27.19
CA LEU A 8 6.99 -29.79 26.77
C LEU A 8 6.85 -29.56 25.27
N MET A 9 6.89 -28.30 24.86
CA MET A 9 6.81 -27.86 23.49
C MET A 9 8.08 -28.41 22.84
N GLY A 10 8.00 -29.70 22.49
CA GLY A 10 9.07 -30.43 21.86
C GLY A 10 9.45 -29.65 20.62
N SER A 11 10.74 -29.60 20.34
CA SER A 11 11.29 -29.13 19.08
C SER A 11 10.68 -29.95 17.94
N GLY A 12 9.49 -29.54 17.54
CA GLY A 12 8.49 -30.36 16.89
C GLY A 12 7.41 -29.48 16.30
N ILE A 13 7.78 -28.25 15.94
CA ILE A 13 7.07 -27.55 14.88
C ILE A 13 7.37 -28.37 13.63
N VAL A 14 6.48 -29.33 13.36
CA VAL A 14 6.41 -30.06 12.09
C VAL A 14 6.05 -29.01 11.02
N LEU A 15 7.05 -28.28 10.56
CA LEU A 15 6.98 -27.32 9.44
C LEU A 15 6.53 -28.00 8.14
N THR A 16 6.44 -29.34 8.11
CA THR A 16 5.91 -30.10 6.97
C THR A 16 4.39 -30.09 6.87
N LYS A 17 3.66 -29.58 7.89
CA LYS A 17 2.19 -29.39 7.82
C LYS A 17 1.75 -27.97 7.47
N VAL A 18 2.68 -27.02 7.38
CA VAL A 18 2.40 -25.70 6.82
C VAL A 18 2.72 -25.81 5.33
N PRO A 19 1.74 -25.67 4.42
CA PRO A 19 2.04 -25.67 2.99
C PRO A 19 3.11 -24.60 2.76
N ALA A 20 4.21 -24.98 2.10
CA ALA A 20 5.32 -24.09 1.83
C ALA A 20 4.77 -22.78 1.28
N ILE A 21 4.97 -21.68 2.02
CA ILE A 21 4.55 -20.36 1.58
C ILE A 21 5.15 -20.19 0.19
N GLN A 22 4.31 -19.97 -0.82
CA GLN A 22 4.80 -19.80 -2.18
C GLN A 22 5.49 -18.44 -2.27
N GLN A 23 6.75 -18.40 -1.86
CA GLN A 23 7.55 -17.18 -1.78
C GLN A 23 7.57 -16.45 -3.12
N ASN A 24 7.68 -17.18 -4.22
CA ASN A 24 7.62 -16.61 -5.57
C ASN A 24 6.28 -15.91 -5.85
N ARG A 25 5.17 -16.47 -5.36
CA ARG A 25 3.84 -15.86 -5.48
C ARG A 25 3.70 -14.64 -4.58
N ALA A 26 4.22 -14.70 -3.35
CA ALA A 26 4.22 -13.57 -2.42
C ALA A 26 5.06 -12.39 -2.95
N ILE A 27 6.26 -12.67 -3.49
CA ILE A 27 7.14 -11.66 -4.10
C ILE A 27 6.47 -11.04 -5.34
N ALA A 28 5.84 -11.86 -6.19
CA ALA A 28 5.11 -11.34 -7.35
C ALA A 28 3.95 -10.42 -6.93
N PHE A 29 3.19 -10.80 -5.89
CA PHE A 29 2.13 -9.95 -5.34
C PHE A 29 2.67 -8.65 -4.76
N LEU A 30 3.76 -8.69 -4.00
CA LEU A 30 4.36 -7.49 -3.42
C LEU A 30 4.87 -6.54 -4.51
N ASN A 31 5.52 -7.07 -5.54
CA ASN A 31 5.98 -6.26 -6.67
C ASN A 31 4.81 -5.59 -7.39
N GLN A 32 3.75 -6.35 -7.70
CA GLN A 32 2.55 -5.79 -8.31
C GLN A 32 1.88 -4.76 -7.40
N PHE A 33 1.78 -5.03 -6.10
CA PHE A 33 1.20 -4.13 -5.12
C PHE A 33 1.94 -2.79 -5.07
N VAL A 34 3.28 -2.82 -5.01
CA VAL A 34 4.10 -1.61 -4.98
C VAL A 34 3.95 -0.82 -6.28
N VAL A 35 4.01 -1.48 -7.44
CA VAL A 35 3.84 -0.81 -8.75
C VAL A 35 2.48 -0.13 -8.84
N HIS A 36 1.41 -0.84 -8.51
CA HIS A 36 0.06 -0.27 -8.54
C HIS A 36 -0.12 0.88 -7.55
N THR A 37 0.43 0.75 -6.34
CA THR A 37 0.33 1.79 -5.31
C THR A 37 1.08 3.05 -5.75
N VAL A 38 2.30 2.90 -6.29
CA VAL A 38 3.11 4.04 -6.78
C VAL A 38 2.45 4.71 -7.98
N GLN A 39 1.89 3.95 -8.92
CA GLN A 39 1.15 4.51 -10.05
C GLN A 39 -0.09 5.29 -9.60
N PHE A 40 -0.87 4.72 -8.68
CA PHE A 40 -2.03 5.39 -8.10
C PHE A 40 -1.63 6.69 -7.42
N LEU A 41 -0.60 6.66 -6.58
CA LEU A 41 -0.10 7.86 -5.88
C LEU A 41 0.42 8.92 -6.86
N GLY A 42 1.11 8.51 -7.91
CA GLY A 42 1.58 9.42 -8.96
C GLY A 42 0.42 10.13 -9.67
N LEU A 43 -0.56 9.37 -10.13
CA LEU A 43 -1.77 9.92 -10.77
C LEU A 43 -2.57 10.79 -9.79
N PHE A 44 -2.71 10.36 -8.54
CA PHE A 44 -3.39 11.12 -7.50
C PHE A 44 -2.70 12.46 -7.22
N SER A 45 -1.35 12.48 -7.19
CA SER A 45 -0.58 13.72 -7.05
C SER A 45 -0.85 14.68 -8.21
N THR A 46 -0.78 14.19 -9.46
CA THR A 46 -1.06 15.00 -10.65
C THR A 46 -2.49 15.56 -10.62
N VAL A 47 -3.48 14.74 -10.26
CA VAL A 47 -4.87 15.20 -10.12
C VAL A 47 -4.99 16.26 -9.02
N CYS A 48 -4.33 16.09 -7.87
CA CYS A 48 -4.34 17.07 -6.78
C CYS A 48 -3.73 18.41 -7.22
N GLU A 49 -2.62 18.36 -7.94
CA GLU A 49 -1.96 19.55 -8.51
C GLU A 49 -2.86 20.22 -9.54
N GLU A 50 -3.42 19.49 -10.50
CA GLU A 50 -4.22 20.04 -11.59
C GLU A 50 -5.50 20.72 -11.09
N ASN A 51 -6.15 20.15 -10.06
CA ASN A 51 -7.29 20.79 -9.39
C ASN A 51 -6.90 22.11 -8.68
N THR A 52 -5.67 22.19 -8.16
CA THR A 52 -5.17 23.38 -7.46
C THR A 52 -4.73 24.46 -8.44
N TRP A 53 -3.99 24.10 -9.48
CA TRP A 53 -3.50 25.01 -10.53
C TRP A 53 -4.64 25.57 -11.38
N SER A 54 -5.59 24.72 -11.79
CA SER A 54 -6.73 25.16 -12.61
C SER A 54 -7.62 26.16 -11.85
N SER A 55 -7.88 25.92 -10.56
CA SER A 55 -8.64 26.84 -9.70
C SER A 55 -7.91 28.16 -9.45
N TYR A 56 -6.59 28.13 -9.25
CA TYR A 56 -5.78 29.33 -9.03
C TYR A 56 -5.66 30.19 -10.31
N ILE A 57 -5.39 29.58 -11.47
CA ILE A 57 -5.28 30.30 -12.75
C ILE A 57 -6.63 30.93 -13.13
N THR A 58 -7.75 30.25 -12.89
CA THR A 58 -9.08 30.78 -13.17
C THR A 58 -9.43 31.96 -12.25
N LYS A 59 -9.05 31.89 -10.95
CA LYS A 59 -9.18 33.02 -10.03
C LYS A 59 -8.33 34.22 -10.46
N VAL A 60 -7.04 34.02 -10.74
CA VAL A 60 -6.13 35.09 -11.18
C VAL A 60 -6.62 35.74 -12.48
N LYS A 61 -7.16 34.96 -13.42
CA LYS A 61 -7.74 35.48 -14.66
C LYS A 61 -9.03 36.26 -14.42
N SER A 62 -9.88 35.81 -13.50
CA SER A 62 -11.11 36.51 -13.10
C SER A 62 -10.80 37.83 -12.39
N ASP A 63 -9.84 37.82 -11.47
CA ASP A 63 -9.43 39.02 -10.73
C ASP A 63 -8.73 40.03 -11.64
N GLY A 64 -7.95 39.58 -12.64
CA GLY A 64 -7.33 40.45 -13.63
C GLY A 64 -8.29 41.08 -14.66
N GLN A 65 -9.45 40.46 -14.91
CA GLN A 65 -10.50 41.01 -15.80
C GLN A 65 -11.41 42.02 -15.09
N HIS A 66 -11.47 42.00 -13.76
CA HIS A 66 -12.28 42.95 -12.99
C HIS A 66 -11.62 44.35 -12.86
N TRP A 67 -10.34 44.48 -13.22
CA TRP A 67 -9.58 45.74 -13.21
C TRP A 67 -9.38 46.37 -14.61
N LEU A 68 -9.96 45.81 -15.67
CA LEU A 68 -9.99 46.34 -17.04
C LEU A 68 -11.42 46.72 -17.44
#